data_AF-A0A2X2LNA9-F1
#
_entry.id   AF-A0A2X2LNA9-F1
#
_cell.length_a   1.000
_cell.length_b   1.000
_cell.length_c   1.000
_cell.angle_alpha   90.00
_cell.angle_beta   90.00
_cell.angle_gamma   90.00
#
_symmetry.space_group_name_H-M   'P 1'
#
loop_
_entity.id
_entity.type
_entity.pdbx_description
1 polymer ?
#
loop_
_entity_poly.entity_id
_entity_poly.type
_entity_poly.pdbx_seq_one_letter_code
_entity_poly.pdbx_strand_id
1 'polypeptide(L)'
;MRRIHGKLPPELLKHTTPKTVGKDSGFKISSFRELVEQIAKLSYLNKDYLLFFRGQKNDYRNSNNNSTFYPTIYRSNYLSQPELDFRFEKLSSASKILVELLKQNNISGVSEIERKKYIQWSILQHYEVTETPFIDVTQSLRVACSFAQLDNDQPNAFIYVFGLPYYSNRISINSEHDLINIRLLSISPPQALRPYFQEGYLVGTDDVFNDYINKSELDLNNRLIAKYEIPNNDDFWGKHFNRIPKSALYPDNDIIHSICQEITSEIKVELNSSNIGNYIKLWTDLEQIIINKAKRYFPETHTLMNAIYVLLKYDEENSHIYSEINYLRQFRNKLVHKPTSVSNDETIRMTENLKNVLKLLG
;
A
#
# COMPACT_ATOMS: atom_id res chain seq x y z
N MET A 1 -7.24 3.08 13.61
CA MET A 1 -6.33 2.41 14.56
C MET A 1 -5.94 3.35 15.69
N ARG A 2 -6.21 2.93 16.93
CA ARG A 2 -5.78 3.65 18.12
C ARG A 2 -4.25 3.67 18.29
N ARG A 3 -3.71 4.85 18.58
CA ARG A 3 -2.28 5.06 18.87
C ARG A 3 -1.86 4.42 20.20
N ILE A 4 -0.70 3.78 20.19
CA ILE A 4 -0.02 3.26 21.39
C ILE A 4 1.38 3.87 21.51
N HIS A 5 1.95 3.74 22.71
CA HIS A 5 3.33 4.09 23.01
C HIS A 5 4.00 2.88 23.64
N GLY A 6 4.92 2.24 22.90
CA GLY A 6 5.68 1.12 23.41
C GLY A 6 6.64 1.54 24.52
N LYS A 7 6.90 0.63 25.46
CA LYS A 7 7.98 0.74 26.43
C LYS A 7 9.30 0.36 25.76
N LEU A 8 10.29 1.24 25.85
CA LEU A 8 11.60 1.07 25.23
C LEU A 8 12.65 0.67 26.27
N PRO A 9 13.61 -0.20 25.93
CA PRO A 9 14.76 -0.49 26.78
C PRO A 9 15.71 0.72 26.86
N PRO A 10 16.59 0.81 27.89
CA PRO A 10 17.44 1.97 28.14
C PRO A 10 18.30 2.42 26.94
N GLU A 11 18.83 1.48 26.16
CA GLU A 11 19.62 1.77 24.96
C GLU A 11 18.81 2.49 23.87
N LEU A 12 17.55 2.10 23.68
CA LEU A 12 16.66 2.76 22.72
C LEU A 12 16.20 4.12 23.23
N LEU A 13 16.03 4.28 24.56
CA LEU A 13 15.68 5.56 25.18
C LEU A 13 16.78 6.62 25.03
N LYS A 14 18.05 6.21 24.85
CA LYS A 14 19.15 7.12 24.52
C LYS A 14 19.08 7.64 23.08
N HIS A 15 18.37 6.93 22.21
CA HIS A 15 18.30 7.21 20.77
C HIS A 15 16.98 7.88 20.36
N THR A 16 15.86 7.43 20.92
CA THR A 16 14.50 7.86 20.56
C THR A 16 13.59 7.86 21.80
N THR A 17 12.42 8.48 21.68
CA THR A 17 11.33 8.37 22.67
C THR A 17 10.14 7.60 22.09
N PRO A 18 9.23 7.05 22.93
CA PRO A 18 8.00 6.41 22.45
C PRO A 18 7.08 7.30 21.59
N LYS A 19 7.30 8.62 21.58
CA LYS A 19 6.53 9.59 20.79
C LYS A 19 7.21 9.93 19.46
N THR A 20 8.53 9.74 19.36
CA THR A 20 9.37 10.20 18.25
C THR A 20 9.94 9.08 17.39
N VAL A 21 9.72 7.80 17.75
CA VAL A 21 10.25 6.62 17.02
C VAL A 21 10.11 6.69 15.50
N GLY A 22 8.96 7.15 15.00
CA GLY A 22 8.75 7.27 13.55
C GLY A 22 9.52 8.42 12.89
N LYS A 23 9.85 9.49 13.64
CA LYS A 23 10.61 10.65 13.15
C LYS A 23 12.11 10.41 13.20
N ASP A 24 12.55 9.76 14.26
CA ASP A 24 13.98 9.54 14.51
C ASP A 24 14.55 8.55 13.48
N SER A 25 15.89 8.54 13.33
CA SER A 25 16.57 7.55 12.49
C SER A 25 16.38 6.14 13.07
N GLY A 26 16.64 5.10 12.27
CA GLY A 26 16.63 3.74 12.80
C GLY A 26 17.75 3.55 13.81
N PHE A 27 17.47 2.83 14.90
CA PHE A 27 18.52 2.40 15.80
C PHE A 27 19.41 1.38 15.08
N LYS A 28 20.70 1.66 15.01
CA LYS A 28 21.64 0.85 14.23
C LYS A 28 21.88 -0.49 14.91
N ILE A 29 21.79 -1.56 14.14
CA ILE A 29 22.03 -2.94 14.58
C ILE A 29 23.03 -3.59 13.64
N SER A 30 24.08 -4.17 14.20
CA SER A 30 25.19 -4.74 13.42
C SER A 30 24.94 -6.17 12.94
N SER A 31 24.12 -6.94 13.65
CA SER A 31 23.88 -8.35 13.36
C SER A 31 22.45 -8.82 13.67
N PHE A 32 22.02 -9.90 13.02
CA PHE A 32 20.73 -10.51 13.24
C PHE A 32 20.56 -11.00 14.68
N ARG A 33 21.64 -11.51 15.30
CA ARG A 33 21.63 -11.90 16.71
C ARG A 33 21.34 -10.71 17.62
N GLU A 34 22.02 -9.59 17.40
CA GLU A 34 21.78 -8.36 18.16
C GLU A 34 20.34 -7.89 17.99
N LEU A 35 19.78 -7.98 16.78
CA LEU A 35 18.37 -7.65 16.54
C LEU A 35 17.44 -8.55 17.37
N VAL A 36 17.67 -9.87 17.38
CA VAL A 36 16.87 -10.83 18.17
C VAL A 36 16.93 -10.48 19.66
N GLU A 37 18.11 -10.16 20.20
CA GLU A 37 18.28 -9.76 21.60
C GLU A 37 17.51 -8.46 21.93
N GLN A 38 17.48 -7.51 21.00
CA GLN A 38 16.68 -6.29 21.12
C GLN A 38 15.17 -6.57 21.08
N ILE A 39 14.72 -7.44 20.17
CA ILE A 39 13.31 -7.86 20.11
C ILE A 39 12.89 -8.57 21.40
N ALA A 40 13.74 -9.43 21.98
CA ALA A 40 13.43 -10.10 23.24
C ALA A 40 13.17 -9.10 24.39
N LYS A 41 13.98 -8.04 24.49
CA LYS A 41 13.77 -6.95 25.46
C LYS A 41 12.46 -6.22 25.20
N LEU A 42 12.16 -5.89 23.94
CA LEU A 42 10.89 -5.25 23.57
C LEU A 42 9.69 -6.12 23.92
N SER A 43 9.73 -7.42 23.61
CA SER A 43 8.65 -8.36 23.93
C SER A 43 8.40 -8.43 25.44
N TYR A 44 9.45 -8.51 26.25
CA TYR A 44 9.34 -8.54 27.70
C TYR A 44 8.71 -7.25 28.27
N LEU A 45 9.14 -6.09 27.76
CA LEU A 45 8.64 -4.79 28.23
C LEU A 45 7.20 -4.50 27.77
N ASN A 46 6.79 -5.04 26.62
CA ASN A 46 5.50 -4.75 25.97
C ASN A 46 4.56 -5.96 26.01
N LYS A 47 4.49 -6.65 27.16
CA LYS A 47 3.71 -7.89 27.35
C LYS A 47 2.22 -7.80 26.99
N ASP A 48 1.64 -6.61 26.94
CA ASP A 48 0.23 -6.39 26.59
C ASP A 48 -0.01 -6.42 25.07
N TYR A 49 1.07 -6.56 24.27
CA TYR A 49 1.02 -6.61 22.81
C TYR A 49 1.81 -7.81 22.26
N LEU A 50 1.32 -8.36 21.16
CA LEU A 50 2.11 -9.19 20.26
C LEU A 50 2.92 -8.31 19.33
N LEU A 51 4.19 -8.65 19.14
CA LEU A 51 5.06 -7.94 18.22
C LEU A 51 4.93 -8.49 16.80
N PHE A 52 4.82 -7.58 15.86
CA PHE A 52 4.79 -7.84 14.42
C PHE A 52 5.86 -7.02 13.73
N PHE A 53 6.37 -7.55 12.63
CA PHE A 53 7.51 -7.00 11.92
C PHE A 53 7.14 -6.66 10.49
N ARG A 54 7.76 -5.59 9.99
CA ARG A 54 7.78 -5.26 8.56
C ARG A 54 9.18 -4.82 8.18
N GLY A 55 9.70 -5.39 7.11
CA GLY A 55 10.94 -4.96 6.49
C GLY A 55 10.68 -4.03 5.32
N GLN A 56 11.51 -3.00 5.16
CA GLN A 56 11.50 -2.12 3.99
C GLN A 56 12.92 -1.80 3.54
N LYS A 57 13.10 -1.64 2.22
CA LYS A 57 14.36 -1.24 1.61
C LYS A 57 14.79 0.16 2.07
N ASN A 58 13.82 1.06 2.14
CA ASN A 58 13.99 2.46 2.51
C ASN A 58 13.00 2.87 3.60
N ASP A 59 13.35 3.93 4.30
CA ASP A 59 12.46 4.57 5.25
C ASP A 59 11.55 5.59 4.56
N TYR A 60 10.34 5.15 4.22
CA TYR A 60 9.36 6.01 3.56
C TYR A 60 8.73 6.97 4.57
N ARG A 61 8.93 8.26 4.33
CA ARG A 61 8.50 9.34 5.24
C ARG A 61 7.44 10.23 4.61
N ASN A 62 6.57 10.77 5.45
CA ASN A 62 5.63 11.82 5.07
C ASN A 62 6.29 13.21 5.06
N SER A 63 5.52 14.24 4.69
CA SER A 63 5.97 15.65 4.68
C SER A 63 6.44 16.18 6.04
N ASN A 64 5.99 15.55 7.14
CA ASN A 64 6.42 15.87 8.51
C ASN A 64 7.64 15.04 8.96
N ASN A 65 8.34 14.41 8.02
CA ASN A 65 9.52 13.59 8.23
C ASN A 65 9.28 12.38 9.16
N ASN A 66 8.04 11.89 9.24
CA ASN A 66 7.67 10.71 10.03
C ASN A 66 7.52 9.49 9.11
N SER A 67 8.06 8.33 9.51
CA SER A 67 7.83 7.05 8.81
C SER A 67 6.33 6.79 8.69
N THR A 68 5.87 6.34 7.52
CA THR A 68 4.44 6.14 7.26
C THR A 68 4.13 4.78 6.67
N PHE A 69 3.01 4.22 7.10
CA PHE A 69 2.54 2.88 6.77
C PHE A 69 1.05 2.93 6.43
N TYR A 70 0.70 3.71 5.42
CA TYR A 70 -0.67 3.67 4.90
C TYR A 70 -0.91 2.39 4.09
N PRO A 71 -2.10 1.76 4.25
CA PRO A 71 -2.58 0.79 3.27
C PRO A 71 -2.58 1.40 1.87
N THR A 72 -2.33 0.58 0.85
CA THR A 72 -2.15 1.07 -0.53
C THR A 72 -3.38 1.81 -1.04
N ILE A 73 -4.58 1.39 -0.63
CA ILE A 73 -5.83 2.04 -1.05
C ILE A 73 -5.92 3.51 -0.62
N TYR A 74 -5.22 3.89 0.46
CA TYR A 74 -5.20 5.26 0.98
C TYR A 74 -3.97 6.06 0.57
N ARG A 75 -3.04 5.48 -0.18
CA ARG A 75 -1.81 6.19 -0.61
C ARG A 75 -2.14 7.19 -1.72
N SER A 76 -2.06 8.46 -1.36
CA SER A 76 -2.02 9.65 -2.22
C SER A 76 -1.88 10.87 -1.29
N ASN A 77 -1.17 11.90 -1.73
CA ASN A 77 -1.08 13.16 -0.97
C ASN A 77 -2.45 13.86 -0.89
N TYR A 78 -3.22 13.78 -1.97
CA TYR A 78 -4.58 14.28 -2.07
C TYR A 78 -5.47 13.15 -2.56
N LEU A 79 -6.15 12.48 -1.64
CA LEU A 79 -7.11 11.43 -1.96
C LEU A 79 -8.51 12.02 -1.79
N SER A 80 -9.22 12.25 -2.89
CA SER A 80 -10.60 12.71 -2.82
C SER A 80 -11.54 11.55 -2.48
N GLN A 81 -12.68 11.85 -1.86
CA GLN A 81 -13.72 10.86 -1.57
C GLN A 81 -14.07 9.99 -2.79
N PRO A 82 -14.29 10.55 -3.99
CA PRO A 82 -14.71 9.71 -5.11
C PRO A 82 -13.56 8.91 -5.74
N GLU A 83 -12.31 9.37 -5.61
CA GLU A 83 -11.16 8.53 -5.97
C GLU A 83 -11.06 7.34 -5.03
N LEU A 84 -11.32 7.55 -3.74
CA LEU A 84 -11.38 6.47 -2.76
C LEU A 84 -12.53 5.50 -3.05
N ASP A 85 -13.72 6.02 -3.34
CA ASP A 85 -14.89 5.20 -3.72
C ASP A 85 -14.58 4.35 -4.96
N PHE A 86 -13.96 4.94 -6.00
CA PHE A 86 -13.52 4.22 -7.19
C PHE A 86 -12.52 3.09 -6.86
N ARG A 87 -11.56 3.32 -5.96
CA ARG A 87 -10.62 2.28 -5.53
C ARG A 87 -11.35 1.13 -4.82
N PHE A 88 -12.38 1.43 -4.02
CA PHE A 88 -13.22 0.41 -3.38
C PHE A 88 -14.13 -0.32 -4.39
N GLU A 89 -14.64 0.35 -5.42
CA GLU A 89 -15.37 -0.29 -6.53
C GLU A 89 -14.47 -1.25 -7.31
N LYS A 90 -13.24 -0.84 -7.62
CA LYS A 90 -12.22 -1.70 -8.23
C LYS A 90 -11.93 -2.93 -7.35
N LEU A 91 -11.75 -2.73 -6.05
CA LEU A 91 -11.55 -3.83 -5.09
C LEU A 91 -12.75 -4.78 -5.03
N SER A 92 -13.97 -4.25 -5.09
CA SER A 92 -15.21 -5.04 -5.13
C SER A 92 -15.29 -5.88 -6.41
N SER A 93 -14.96 -5.29 -7.55
CA SER A 93 -14.96 -5.98 -8.85
C SER A 93 -13.90 -7.08 -8.88
N ALA A 94 -12.67 -6.78 -8.42
CA ALA A 94 -11.60 -7.75 -8.22
C ALA A 94 -12.02 -8.95 -7.34
N SER A 95 -12.80 -8.68 -6.29
CA SER A 95 -13.27 -9.71 -5.36
C SER A 95 -14.30 -10.65 -6.00
N LYS A 96 -15.14 -10.14 -6.91
CA LYS A 96 -16.09 -10.97 -7.67
C LYS A 96 -15.35 -11.88 -8.65
N ILE A 97 -14.45 -11.31 -9.45
CA ILE A 97 -13.63 -12.05 -10.42
C ILE A 97 -12.80 -13.13 -9.70
N LEU A 98 -12.21 -12.79 -8.54
CA LEU A 98 -11.50 -13.77 -7.71
C LEU A 98 -12.38 -14.98 -7.40
N VAL A 99 -13.59 -14.77 -6.89
CA VAL A 99 -14.48 -15.89 -6.52
C VAL A 99 -14.84 -16.73 -7.74
N GLU A 100 -15.11 -16.12 -8.88
CA GLU A 100 -15.43 -16.81 -10.14
C GLU A 100 -14.27 -17.69 -10.62
N LEU A 101 -13.06 -17.13 -10.72
CA LEU A 101 -11.88 -17.89 -11.14
C LEU A 101 -11.50 -18.99 -10.14
N LEU A 102 -11.65 -18.76 -8.84
CA LEU A 102 -11.42 -19.82 -7.84
C LEU A 102 -12.42 -20.97 -7.99
N LYS A 103 -13.69 -20.71 -8.35
CA LYS A 103 -14.69 -21.75 -8.65
C LYS A 103 -14.32 -22.53 -9.90
N GLN A 104 -13.97 -21.83 -10.99
CA GLN A 104 -13.58 -22.45 -12.26
C GLN A 104 -12.36 -23.36 -12.11
N ASN A 105 -11.40 -22.98 -11.26
CA ASN A 105 -10.19 -23.74 -10.97
C ASN A 105 -10.36 -24.78 -9.85
N ASN A 106 -11.58 -25.03 -9.36
CA ASN A 106 -11.89 -26.01 -8.31
C ASN A 106 -11.04 -25.84 -7.03
N ILE A 107 -10.75 -24.59 -6.64
CA ILE A 107 -9.96 -24.31 -5.43
C ILE A 107 -10.73 -24.72 -4.18
N SER A 108 -10.02 -25.26 -3.18
CA SER A 108 -10.65 -25.67 -1.92
C SER A 108 -11.11 -24.45 -1.09
N GLY A 109 -12.24 -24.56 -0.41
CA GLY A 109 -12.70 -23.54 0.55
C GLY A 109 -13.33 -22.28 -0.08
N VAL A 110 -13.63 -22.29 -1.38
CA VAL A 110 -14.20 -21.13 -2.09
C VAL A 110 -15.49 -20.61 -1.46
N SER A 111 -16.36 -21.50 -0.95
CA SER A 111 -17.62 -21.11 -0.30
C SER A 111 -17.41 -20.20 0.91
N GLU A 112 -16.27 -20.33 1.59
CA GLU A 112 -15.93 -19.43 2.70
C GLU A 112 -15.41 -18.09 2.18
N ILE A 113 -14.52 -18.13 1.18
CA ILE A 113 -13.94 -16.94 0.53
C ILE A 113 -15.07 -16.07 -0.02
N GLU A 114 -16.05 -16.65 -0.71
CA GLU A 114 -17.21 -15.97 -1.27
C GLU A 114 -18.01 -15.17 -0.24
N ARG A 115 -18.13 -15.67 1.00
CA ARG A 115 -18.96 -15.06 2.04
C ARG A 115 -18.24 -13.97 2.84
N LYS A 116 -16.91 -13.87 2.75
CA LYS A 116 -16.10 -13.05 3.66
C LYS A 116 -15.19 -12.08 2.90
N LYS A 117 -15.62 -10.80 2.82
CA LYS A 117 -14.86 -9.72 2.16
C LYS A 117 -13.40 -9.63 2.64
N TYR A 118 -13.15 -9.78 3.94
CA TYR A 118 -11.79 -9.68 4.48
C TYR A 118 -10.87 -10.80 3.99
N ILE A 119 -11.40 -11.98 3.68
CA ILE A 119 -10.61 -13.07 3.09
C ILE A 119 -10.30 -12.75 1.63
N GLN A 120 -11.28 -12.28 0.87
CA GLN A 120 -11.11 -11.86 -0.53
C GLN A 120 -10.03 -10.78 -0.65
N TRP A 121 -10.19 -9.70 0.12
CA TRP A 121 -9.24 -8.60 0.16
C TRP A 121 -7.86 -9.04 0.64
N SER A 122 -7.80 -10.02 1.57
CA SER A 122 -6.52 -10.54 2.02
C SER A 122 -5.73 -11.24 0.92
N ILE A 123 -6.42 -12.06 0.13
CA ILE A 123 -5.81 -12.73 -1.02
C ILE A 123 -5.37 -11.70 -2.05
N LEU A 124 -6.26 -10.76 -2.42
CA LEU A 124 -5.95 -9.71 -3.40
C LEU A 124 -4.76 -8.82 -2.98
N GLN A 125 -4.67 -8.47 -1.69
CA GLN A 125 -3.56 -7.71 -1.13
C GLN A 125 -2.25 -8.50 -1.22
N HIS A 126 -2.26 -9.73 -0.72
CA HIS A 126 -1.05 -10.51 -0.55
C HIS A 126 -0.43 -10.94 -1.90
N TYR A 127 -1.26 -11.11 -2.93
CA TYR A 127 -0.82 -11.37 -4.30
C TYR A 127 -0.70 -10.09 -5.15
N GLU A 128 -0.82 -8.90 -4.55
CA GLU A 128 -0.56 -7.61 -5.20
C GLU A 128 -1.47 -7.32 -6.42
N VAL A 129 -2.73 -7.78 -6.37
CA VAL A 129 -3.69 -7.67 -7.50
C VAL A 129 -4.24 -6.24 -7.64
N THR A 130 -4.68 -5.66 -6.52
CA THR A 130 -5.27 -4.32 -6.47
C THR A 130 -5.06 -3.72 -5.08
N GLU A 131 -5.26 -2.41 -4.97
CA GLU A 131 -5.12 -1.70 -3.71
C GLU A 131 -6.16 -2.15 -2.66
N THR A 132 -5.72 -2.35 -1.42
CA THR A 132 -6.61 -2.77 -0.32
C THR A 132 -6.42 -1.92 0.94
N PRO A 133 -7.35 -1.97 1.92
CA PRO A 133 -7.22 -1.27 3.20
C PRO A 133 -6.30 -1.98 4.20
N PHE A 134 -5.53 -2.98 3.77
CA PHE A 134 -4.64 -3.75 4.63
C PHE A 134 -3.15 -3.47 4.42
N ILE A 135 -2.36 -3.90 5.40
CA ILE A 135 -0.90 -3.83 5.42
C ILE A 135 -0.33 -5.20 5.79
N ASP A 136 0.59 -5.70 4.95
CA ASP A 136 1.36 -6.92 5.24
C ASP A 136 2.32 -6.73 6.41
N VAL A 137 2.25 -7.65 7.36
CA VAL A 137 3.19 -7.80 8.46
C VAL A 137 3.45 -9.29 8.69
N THR A 138 4.50 -9.61 9.45
CA THR A 138 4.84 -11.00 9.78
C THR A 138 5.24 -11.10 11.25
N GLN A 139 5.08 -12.27 11.86
CA GLN A 139 5.68 -12.56 13.17
C GLN A 139 7.11 -13.11 13.05
N SER A 140 7.56 -13.43 11.83
CA SER A 140 8.92 -13.89 11.59
C SER A 140 9.87 -12.72 11.34
N LEU A 141 10.73 -12.45 12.31
CA LEU A 141 11.79 -11.45 12.18
C LEU A 141 12.72 -11.76 10.99
N ARG A 142 12.98 -13.05 10.74
CA ARG A 142 13.82 -13.51 9.62
C ARG A 142 13.16 -13.19 8.27
N VAL A 143 11.85 -13.39 8.14
CA VAL A 143 11.10 -13.01 6.93
C VAL A 143 11.15 -11.50 6.73
N ALA A 144 10.88 -10.70 7.76
CA ALA A 144 10.94 -9.24 7.67
C ALA A 144 12.32 -8.74 7.22
N CYS A 145 13.41 -9.25 7.82
CA CYS A 145 14.77 -8.89 7.41
C CYS A 145 15.08 -9.33 5.98
N SER A 146 14.63 -10.53 5.58
CA SER A 146 14.85 -11.02 4.21
C SER A 146 14.16 -10.13 3.18
N PHE A 147 12.93 -9.67 3.44
CA PHE A 147 12.24 -8.71 2.58
C PHE A 147 12.90 -7.34 2.53
N ALA A 148 13.43 -6.86 3.65
CA ALA A 148 14.10 -5.56 3.71
C ALA A 148 15.37 -5.53 2.83
N GLN A 149 16.08 -6.65 2.75
CA GLN A 149 17.30 -6.81 1.96
C GLN A 149 17.05 -7.33 0.53
N LEU A 150 15.88 -7.89 0.24
CA LEU A 150 15.56 -8.46 -1.08
C LEU A 150 15.51 -7.37 -2.15
N ASP A 151 16.25 -7.55 -3.24
CA ASP A 151 16.32 -6.59 -4.36
C ASP A 151 16.60 -5.14 -3.87
N ASN A 152 17.41 -4.98 -2.82
CA ASN A 152 17.76 -3.69 -2.24
C ASN A 152 19.20 -3.33 -2.61
N ASP A 153 19.37 -2.17 -3.25
CA ASP A 153 20.67 -1.66 -3.69
C ASP A 153 21.28 -0.66 -2.69
N GLN A 154 20.55 -0.31 -1.62
CA GLN A 154 21.02 0.60 -0.59
C GLN A 154 21.93 -0.11 0.41
N PRO A 155 22.88 0.58 1.06
CA PRO A 155 23.80 -0.04 2.03
C PRO A 155 23.09 -0.56 3.28
N ASN A 156 21.90 -0.01 3.60
CA ASN A 156 21.13 -0.34 4.78
C ASN A 156 19.68 -0.66 4.41
N ALA A 157 18.99 -1.34 5.32
CA ALA A 157 17.57 -1.64 5.26
C ALA A 157 16.90 -1.37 6.61
N PHE A 158 15.57 -1.28 6.62
CA PHE A 158 14.81 -0.86 7.79
C PHE A 158 13.87 -1.95 8.29
N ILE A 159 13.87 -2.17 9.60
CA ILE A 159 12.96 -3.09 10.29
C ILE A 159 12.09 -2.31 11.27
N TYR A 160 10.79 -2.47 11.14
CA TYR A 160 9.79 -1.84 12.00
C TYR A 160 9.12 -2.87 12.88
N VAL A 161 8.94 -2.52 14.15
CA VAL A 161 8.30 -3.35 15.16
C VAL A 161 6.98 -2.70 15.56
N PHE A 162 5.88 -3.41 15.37
CA PHE A 162 4.54 -2.96 15.71
C PHE A 162 3.98 -3.76 16.87
N GLY A 163 3.33 -3.08 17.82
CA GLY A 163 2.59 -3.73 18.91
C GLY A 163 1.13 -3.85 18.55
N LEU A 164 0.64 -5.08 18.38
CA LEU A 164 -0.78 -5.36 18.08
C LEU A 164 -1.43 -6.11 19.25
N PRO A 165 -2.76 -6.01 19.42
CA PRO A 165 -3.46 -6.82 20.42
C PRO A 165 -3.25 -8.32 20.18
N TYR A 166 -3.38 -9.10 21.25
CA TYR A 166 -3.41 -10.55 21.12
C TYR A 166 -4.59 -10.97 20.24
N TYR A 167 -4.32 -11.81 19.24
CA TYR A 167 -5.34 -12.40 18.40
C TYR A 167 -5.82 -13.72 19.02
N SER A 168 -7.13 -13.97 19.02
CA SER A 168 -7.73 -15.19 19.55
C SER A 168 -8.20 -16.14 18.44
N ASN A 169 -8.43 -15.60 17.24
CA ASN A 169 -8.97 -16.31 16.09
C ASN A 169 -8.20 -15.97 14.81
N ARG A 170 -8.45 -16.74 13.74
CA ARG A 170 -7.87 -16.51 12.40
C ARG A 170 -8.13 -15.11 11.83
N ILE A 171 -9.26 -14.51 12.19
CA ILE A 171 -9.58 -13.11 11.99
C ILE A 171 -9.97 -12.59 13.36
N SER A 172 -9.19 -11.66 13.90
CA SER A 172 -9.42 -11.06 15.21
C SER A 172 -9.71 -9.58 15.04
N ILE A 173 -10.88 -9.16 15.49
CA ILE A 173 -11.30 -7.77 15.52
C ILE A 173 -11.22 -7.30 16.96
N ASN A 174 -10.63 -6.13 17.18
CA ASN A 174 -10.53 -5.51 18.48
C ASN A 174 -11.05 -4.08 18.41
N SER A 175 -12.28 -3.88 18.91
CA SER A 175 -12.96 -2.58 18.94
C SER A 175 -12.22 -1.55 19.80
N GLU A 176 -11.61 -1.95 20.92
CA GLU A 176 -10.87 -1.04 21.81
C GLU A 176 -9.62 -0.42 21.16
N HIS A 177 -9.16 -1.04 20.07
CA HIS A 177 -7.98 -0.64 19.31
C HIS A 177 -8.29 -0.21 17.87
N ASP A 178 -9.56 -0.27 17.43
CA ASP A 178 -10.00 -0.03 16.05
C ASP A 178 -9.14 -0.79 15.04
N LEU A 179 -8.97 -2.10 15.28
CA LEU A 179 -7.99 -2.90 14.55
C LEU A 179 -8.53 -4.29 14.21
N ILE A 180 -8.30 -4.68 12.96
CA ILE A 180 -8.48 -6.05 12.48
C ILE A 180 -7.11 -6.68 12.19
N ASN A 181 -6.92 -7.91 12.67
CA ASN A 181 -5.75 -8.75 12.42
C ASN A 181 -6.19 -10.04 11.74
N ILE A 182 -5.61 -10.34 10.59
CA ILE A 182 -5.94 -11.50 9.76
C ILE A 182 -4.71 -12.37 9.59
N ARG A 183 -4.79 -13.62 10.04
CA ARG A 183 -3.72 -14.61 9.89
C ARG A 183 -3.89 -15.35 8.56
N LEU A 184 -3.04 -15.03 7.59
CA LEU A 184 -3.15 -15.56 6.22
C LEU A 184 -3.05 -17.10 6.19
N LEU A 185 -2.21 -17.68 7.03
CA LEU A 185 -1.98 -19.13 7.15
C LEU A 185 -3.27 -19.92 7.47
N SER A 186 -4.29 -19.26 8.00
CA SER A 186 -5.54 -19.90 8.46
C SER A 186 -6.78 -19.49 7.67
N ILE A 187 -6.63 -18.57 6.70
CA ILE A 187 -7.72 -18.09 5.84
C ILE A 187 -7.47 -18.38 4.37
N SER A 188 -6.21 -18.55 3.97
CA SER A 188 -5.83 -18.90 2.61
C SER A 188 -6.07 -20.39 2.33
N PRO A 189 -6.46 -20.75 1.09
CA PRO A 189 -6.53 -22.16 0.70
C PRO A 189 -5.12 -22.77 0.69
N PRO A 190 -4.94 -24.09 0.93
CA PRO A 190 -3.62 -24.73 0.90
C PRO A 190 -2.85 -24.54 -0.41
N GLN A 191 -3.58 -24.32 -1.51
CA GLN A 191 -3.04 -24.02 -2.84
C GLN A 191 -2.37 -22.63 -2.94
N ALA A 192 -2.70 -21.69 -2.03
CA ALA A 192 -2.04 -20.40 -1.92
C ALA A 192 -0.73 -20.58 -1.16
N LEU A 193 0.37 -20.85 -1.85
CA LEU A 193 1.63 -21.20 -1.20
C LEU A 193 2.23 -19.98 -0.48
N ARG A 194 2.30 -18.83 -1.17
CA ARG A 194 3.00 -17.61 -0.69
C ARG A 194 2.70 -17.23 0.77
N PRO A 195 1.43 -17.19 1.25
CA PRO A 195 1.09 -16.93 2.66
C PRO A 195 1.84 -17.78 3.68
N TYR A 196 2.00 -19.08 3.42
CA TYR A 196 2.57 -20.03 4.37
C TYR A 196 4.08 -19.88 4.49
N PHE A 197 4.77 -19.63 3.38
CA PHE A 197 6.22 -19.44 3.37
C PHE A 197 6.67 -18.09 3.95
N GLN A 198 5.77 -17.11 4.00
CA GLN A 198 6.06 -15.75 4.48
C GLN A 198 5.60 -15.52 5.94
N GLU A 199 4.97 -16.51 6.59
CA GLU A 199 4.31 -16.32 7.90
C GLU A 199 3.43 -15.05 7.91
N GLY A 200 2.63 -14.88 6.84
CA GLY A 200 1.99 -13.61 6.52
C GLY A 200 0.76 -13.29 7.38
N TYR A 201 0.63 -12.01 7.73
CA TYR A 201 -0.52 -11.43 8.40
C TYR A 201 -0.90 -10.12 7.71
N LEU A 202 -2.18 -9.78 7.81
CA LEU A 202 -2.70 -8.50 7.38
C LEU A 202 -3.33 -7.75 8.53
N VAL A 203 -3.11 -6.45 8.53
CA VAL A 203 -3.63 -5.53 9.56
C VAL A 203 -4.32 -4.37 8.88
N GLY A 204 -5.46 -3.95 9.43
CA GLY A 204 -6.21 -2.79 8.98
C GLY A 204 -6.93 -2.10 10.12
N THR A 205 -7.51 -0.94 9.83
CA THR A 205 -8.47 -0.30 10.73
C THR A 205 -9.80 -1.04 10.60
N ASP A 206 -10.40 -1.38 11.72
CA ASP A 206 -11.73 -2.01 11.72
C ASP A 206 -12.82 -0.97 11.40
N ASP A 207 -13.81 -1.38 10.60
CA ASP A 207 -15.02 -0.62 10.22
C ASP A 207 -14.86 0.81 9.68
N VAL A 208 -13.64 1.30 9.49
CA VAL A 208 -13.35 2.59 8.86
C VAL A 208 -12.75 2.35 7.48
N PHE A 209 -13.54 2.62 6.44
CA PHE A 209 -13.15 2.37 5.05
C PHE A 209 -12.98 3.66 4.29
N ASN A 210 -14.08 4.24 3.83
CA ASN A 210 -14.10 5.43 3.00
C ASN A 210 -14.65 6.66 3.73
N ASP A 211 -14.94 6.54 5.03
CA ASP A 211 -15.61 7.54 5.86
C ASP A 211 -14.75 8.02 7.04
N TYR A 212 -13.43 7.80 6.97
CA TYR A 212 -12.48 8.25 7.98
C TYR A 212 -12.55 9.78 8.17
N ILE A 213 -12.56 10.22 9.43
CA ILE A 213 -12.51 11.65 9.76
C ILE A 213 -11.07 12.15 9.65
N ASN A 214 -10.11 11.32 10.08
CA ASN A 214 -8.71 11.68 10.10
C ASN A 214 -7.87 10.55 9.51
N LYS A 215 -7.30 10.79 8.33
CA LYS A 215 -6.44 9.83 7.63
C LYS A 215 -5.33 9.24 8.51
N SER A 216 -4.80 9.99 9.48
CA SER A 216 -3.75 9.49 10.38
C SER A 216 -4.18 8.27 11.20
N GLU A 217 -5.47 8.01 11.39
CA GLU A 217 -5.96 6.81 12.08
C GLU A 217 -5.73 5.52 11.28
N LEU A 218 -5.52 5.63 9.97
CA LEU A 218 -5.23 4.51 9.07
C LEU A 218 -3.74 4.16 9.00
N ASP A 219 -2.87 4.99 9.60
CA ASP A 219 -1.42 4.77 9.56
C ASP A 219 -1.00 3.77 10.64
N LEU A 220 -0.38 2.65 10.24
CA LEU A 220 0.18 1.68 11.18
C LEU A 220 1.35 2.26 12.00
N ASN A 221 1.86 3.45 11.67
CA ASN A 221 2.76 4.22 12.54
C ASN A 221 2.18 4.41 13.95
N ASN A 222 0.86 4.48 14.09
CA ASN A 222 0.18 4.52 15.40
C ASN A 222 0.47 3.31 16.28
N ARG A 223 0.96 2.21 15.69
CA ARG A 223 1.32 0.96 16.38
C ARG A 223 2.83 0.75 16.48
N LEU A 224 3.64 1.68 15.97
CA LEU A 224 5.10 1.56 15.93
C LEU A 224 5.70 1.64 17.34
N ILE A 225 6.43 0.59 17.73
CA ILE A 225 7.17 0.50 18.99
C ILE A 225 8.64 0.82 18.75
N ALA A 226 9.27 0.25 17.72
CA ALA A 226 10.69 0.43 17.46
C ALA A 226 10.99 0.42 15.97
N LYS A 227 12.11 1.04 15.60
CA LYS A 227 12.62 1.17 14.25
C LYS A 227 14.11 0.91 14.26
N TYR A 228 14.56 -0.04 13.47
CA TYR A 228 15.94 -0.44 13.36
C TYR A 228 16.47 -0.20 11.95
N GLU A 229 17.75 0.12 11.87
CA GLU A 229 18.53 0.19 10.64
C GLU A 229 19.55 -0.95 10.67
N ILE A 230 19.50 -1.83 9.66
CA ILE A 230 20.38 -3.00 9.54
C ILE A 230 21.25 -2.89 8.28
N PRO A 231 22.48 -3.42 8.28
CA PRO A 231 23.28 -3.57 7.08
C PRO A 231 22.55 -4.40 6.01
N ASN A 232 22.66 -4.00 4.75
CA ASN A 232 22.14 -4.75 3.61
C ASN A 232 23.22 -5.64 2.99
N ASN A 233 23.82 -6.50 3.80
CA ASN A 233 24.83 -7.46 3.36
C ASN A 233 24.70 -8.78 4.14
N ASP A 234 25.47 -9.78 3.73
CA ASP A 234 25.38 -11.11 4.32
C ASP A 234 26.06 -11.20 5.70
N ASP A 235 26.98 -10.30 6.02
CA ASP A 235 27.63 -10.22 7.34
C ASP A 235 26.62 -9.99 8.47
N PHE A 236 25.53 -9.27 8.19
CA PHE A 236 24.43 -9.09 9.13
C PHE A 236 23.90 -10.43 9.68
N TRP A 237 23.81 -11.47 8.85
CA TRP A 237 23.25 -12.76 9.26
C TRP A 237 24.22 -13.61 10.10
N GLY A 238 25.52 -13.34 9.98
CA GLY A 238 26.57 -14.12 10.63
C GLY A 238 26.67 -15.56 10.10
N LYS A 239 27.19 -16.47 10.92
CA LYS A 239 27.51 -17.84 10.47
C LYS A 239 26.33 -18.82 10.45
N HIS A 240 25.29 -18.54 11.25
CA HIS A 240 24.24 -19.52 11.56
C HIS A 240 22.87 -19.16 11.00
N PHE A 241 22.71 -17.92 10.55
CA PHE A 241 21.49 -17.47 9.89
C PHE A 241 21.83 -17.09 8.47
N ASN A 242 20.81 -17.13 7.61
CA ASN A 242 20.91 -16.68 6.23
C ASN A 242 19.61 -16.01 5.84
N ARG A 243 19.70 -15.07 4.91
CA ARG A 243 18.55 -14.52 4.19
C ARG A 243 17.71 -15.66 3.62
N ILE A 244 16.39 -15.53 3.70
CA ILE A 244 15.49 -16.46 2.99
C ILE A 244 15.59 -16.14 1.50
N PRO A 245 15.92 -17.13 0.64
CA PRO A 245 16.01 -16.91 -0.80
C PRO A 245 14.68 -16.44 -1.41
N LYS A 246 14.75 -15.65 -2.49
CA LYS A 246 13.56 -15.15 -3.20
C LYS A 246 12.61 -16.28 -3.61
N SER A 247 13.14 -17.38 -4.15
CA SER A 247 12.36 -18.56 -4.56
C SER A 247 11.68 -19.28 -3.40
N ALA A 248 12.16 -19.13 -2.16
CA ALA A 248 11.49 -19.67 -0.99
C ALA A 248 10.40 -18.73 -0.46
N LEU A 249 10.60 -17.41 -0.57
CA LEU A 249 9.57 -16.42 -0.24
C LEU A 249 8.45 -16.36 -1.28
N TYR A 250 8.81 -16.55 -2.55
CA TYR A 250 7.92 -16.55 -3.71
C TYR A 250 8.04 -17.92 -4.40
N PRO A 251 7.34 -18.94 -3.87
CA PRO A 251 7.42 -20.29 -4.41
C PRO A 251 6.88 -20.36 -5.84
N ASP A 252 7.55 -21.14 -6.69
CA ASP A 252 7.09 -21.46 -8.03
C ASP A 252 5.83 -22.34 -7.97
N ASN A 253 5.09 -22.39 -9.08
CA ASN A 253 3.88 -23.22 -9.24
C ASN A 253 2.75 -22.91 -8.23
N ASP A 254 2.68 -21.67 -7.75
CA ASP A 254 1.55 -21.18 -6.95
C ASP A 254 0.34 -20.89 -7.87
N ILE A 255 -0.63 -21.81 -7.90
CA ILE A 255 -1.83 -21.67 -8.74
C ILE A 255 -2.64 -20.42 -8.40
N ILE A 256 -2.63 -20.00 -7.13
CA ILE A 256 -3.34 -18.79 -6.72
C ILE A 256 -2.64 -17.55 -7.25
N HIS A 257 -1.30 -17.58 -7.35
CA HIS A 257 -0.57 -16.52 -8.06
C HIS A 257 -1.02 -16.40 -9.52
N SER A 258 -1.12 -17.52 -10.25
CA SER A 258 -1.58 -17.52 -11.65
C SER A 258 -3.00 -16.97 -11.80
N ILE A 259 -3.94 -17.42 -10.94
CA ILE A 259 -5.30 -16.88 -10.90
C ILE A 259 -5.28 -15.37 -10.62
N CYS A 260 -4.46 -14.92 -9.67
CA CYS A 260 -4.34 -13.50 -9.35
C CYS A 260 -3.79 -12.65 -10.51
N GLN A 261 -2.88 -13.18 -11.33
CA GLN A 261 -2.40 -12.51 -12.54
C GLN A 261 -3.50 -12.37 -13.61
N GLU A 262 -4.37 -13.37 -13.73
CA GLU A 262 -5.54 -13.32 -14.63
C GLU A 262 -6.52 -12.23 -14.21
N ILE A 263 -6.83 -12.13 -12.91
CA ILE A 263 -7.68 -11.05 -12.35
C ILE A 263 -7.15 -9.66 -12.73
N THR A 264 -5.83 -9.43 -12.62
CA THR A 264 -5.22 -8.14 -13.00
C THR A 264 -5.48 -7.79 -14.46
N SER A 265 -5.58 -8.79 -15.34
CA SER A 265 -5.86 -8.60 -16.76
C SER A 265 -7.34 -8.29 -16.99
N GLU A 266 -8.24 -9.04 -16.35
CA GLU A 266 -9.70 -8.86 -16.48
C GLU A 266 -10.20 -7.53 -15.90
N ILE A 267 -9.70 -7.11 -14.73
CA ILE A 267 -10.04 -5.80 -14.13
C ILE A 267 -9.70 -4.66 -15.10
N LYS A 268 -8.56 -4.75 -15.80
CA LYS A 268 -8.19 -3.72 -16.78
C LYS A 268 -9.20 -3.67 -17.92
N VAL A 269 -9.71 -4.80 -18.38
CA VAL A 269 -10.73 -4.86 -19.45
C VAL A 269 -12.06 -4.30 -18.96
N GLU A 270 -12.53 -4.69 -17.77
CA GLU A 270 -13.79 -4.21 -17.20
C GLU A 270 -13.74 -2.68 -16.97
N LEU A 271 -12.66 -2.15 -16.40
CA LEU A 271 -12.47 -0.72 -16.22
C LEU A 271 -12.38 0.03 -17.56
N ASN A 272 -11.72 -0.55 -18.57
CA ASN A 272 -11.66 0.03 -19.91
C ASN A 272 -13.00 -0.04 -20.66
N SER A 273 -13.91 -0.95 -20.27
CA SER A 273 -15.27 -1.01 -20.79
C SER A 273 -16.18 0.07 -20.18
N SER A 274 -15.76 0.66 -19.05
CA SER A 274 -16.42 1.83 -18.45
C SER A 274 -15.87 3.14 -19.03
N ASN A 275 -16.74 4.02 -19.55
CA ASN A 275 -16.33 5.31 -20.13
C ASN A 275 -15.59 6.21 -19.12
N ILE A 276 -15.91 6.06 -17.83
CA ILE A 276 -15.30 6.82 -16.73
C ILE A 276 -13.86 6.35 -16.48
N GLY A 277 -13.63 5.03 -16.42
CA GLY A 277 -12.29 4.47 -16.22
C GLY A 277 -11.31 4.87 -17.31
N ASN A 278 -11.76 4.86 -18.57
CA ASN A 278 -10.98 5.34 -19.71
C ASN A 278 -10.58 6.81 -19.57
N TYR A 279 -11.51 7.67 -19.18
CA TYR A 279 -11.24 9.10 -18.99
C TYR A 279 -10.21 9.31 -17.89
N ILE A 280 -10.37 8.66 -16.74
CA ILE A 280 -9.46 8.81 -15.58
C ILE A 280 -8.06 8.32 -15.89
N LYS A 281 -7.91 7.21 -16.62
CA LYS A 281 -6.60 6.70 -17.03
C LYS A 281 -5.85 7.69 -17.92
N LEU A 282 -6.50 8.15 -19.00
CA LEU A 282 -5.91 9.15 -19.91
C LEU A 282 -5.59 10.46 -19.20
N TRP A 283 -6.38 10.81 -18.18
CA TRP A 283 -6.17 12.00 -17.37
C TRP A 283 -4.89 11.89 -16.53
N THR A 284 -4.63 10.73 -15.92
CA THR A 284 -3.40 10.49 -15.17
C THR A 284 -2.17 10.57 -16.07
N ASP A 285 -2.24 10.04 -17.28
CA ASP A 285 -1.15 10.14 -18.26
C ASP A 285 -0.87 11.60 -18.66
N LEU A 286 -1.93 12.38 -18.94
CA LEU A 286 -1.84 13.81 -19.22
C LEU A 286 -1.18 14.58 -18.07
N GLU A 287 -1.61 14.31 -16.83
CA GLU A 287 -1.10 15.01 -15.64
C GLU A 287 0.42 14.81 -15.48
N GLN A 288 0.91 13.59 -15.70
CA GLN A 288 2.35 13.31 -15.67
C GLN A 288 3.11 14.05 -16.78
N ILE A 289 2.59 14.04 -18.01
CA ILE A 289 3.20 14.76 -19.15
C ILE A 289 3.32 16.25 -18.84
N ILE A 290 2.24 16.86 -18.35
CA ILE A 290 2.20 18.30 -18.05
C ILE A 290 3.12 18.69 -16.91
N ILE A 291 3.15 17.91 -15.83
CA ILE A 291 4.09 18.15 -14.71
C ILE A 291 5.54 18.00 -15.19
N ASN A 292 5.86 16.97 -15.97
CA ASN A 292 7.21 16.76 -16.49
C ASN A 292 7.64 17.85 -17.48
N LYS A 293 6.72 18.35 -18.32
CA LYS A 293 6.97 19.46 -19.23
C LYS A 293 7.24 20.75 -18.44
N ALA A 294 6.44 21.04 -17.41
CA ALA A 294 6.62 22.21 -16.55
C ALA A 294 7.93 22.16 -15.75
N LYS A 295 8.35 20.98 -15.30
CA LYS A 295 9.63 20.78 -14.59
C LYS A 295 10.87 21.18 -15.40
N ARG A 296 10.77 21.21 -16.73
CA ARG A 296 11.85 21.73 -17.59
C ARG A 296 12.11 23.21 -17.37
N TYR A 297 11.08 23.96 -16.98
CA TYR A 297 11.17 25.39 -16.67
C TYR A 297 11.32 25.65 -15.17
N PHE A 298 10.65 24.85 -14.33
CA PHE A 298 10.67 25.01 -12.88
C PHE A 298 10.71 23.64 -12.17
N PRO A 299 11.89 23.17 -11.71
CA PRO A 299 12.05 21.82 -11.16
C PRO A 299 11.15 21.47 -9.96
N GLU A 300 10.79 22.45 -9.14
CA GLU A 300 9.93 22.31 -7.94
C GLU A 300 8.42 22.23 -8.27
N THR A 301 8.05 22.05 -9.55
CA THR A 301 6.65 21.87 -9.94
C THR A 301 6.18 20.44 -9.63
N HIS A 302 5.25 20.33 -8.67
CA HIS A 302 4.70 19.05 -8.22
C HIS A 302 3.19 18.88 -8.39
N THR A 303 2.47 19.94 -8.76
CA THR A 303 1.00 19.91 -8.92
C THR A 303 0.61 20.32 -10.32
N LEU A 304 -0.49 19.76 -10.83
CA LEU A 304 -1.01 20.12 -12.15
C LEU A 304 -1.36 21.60 -12.26
N MET A 305 -1.93 22.21 -11.23
CA MET A 305 -2.29 23.63 -11.25
C MET A 305 -1.05 24.53 -11.33
N ASN A 306 0.00 24.21 -10.57
CA ASN A 306 1.27 24.91 -10.67
C ASN A 306 1.94 24.66 -12.04
N ALA A 307 1.86 23.43 -12.55
CA ALA A 307 2.37 23.10 -13.88
C ALA A 307 1.69 23.89 -15.00
N ILE A 308 0.35 24.01 -14.97
CA ILE A 308 -0.41 24.83 -15.92
C ILE A 308 -0.01 26.30 -15.79
N TYR A 309 0.14 26.83 -14.57
CA TYR A 309 0.57 28.22 -14.37
C TYR A 309 1.97 28.49 -14.93
N VAL A 310 2.93 27.58 -14.66
CA VAL A 310 4.29 27.67 -15.20
C VAL A 310 4.26 27.62 -16.71
N LEU A 311 3.53 26.68 -17.32
CA LEU A 311 3.48 26.53 -18.77
C LEU A 311 2.74 27.68 -19.46
N LEU A 312 1.67 28.23 -18.89
CA LEU A 312 1.02 29.44 -19.42
C LEU A 312 1.96 30.65 -19.45
N LYS A 313 2.95 30.70 -18.55
CA LYS A 313 3.93 31.79 -18.47
C LYS A 313 5.15 31.60 -19.38
N TYR A 314 5.57 30.36 -19.62
CA TYR A 314 6.83 30.07 -20.31
C TYR A 314 6.69 29.29 -21.63
N ASP A 315 5.48 28.86 -21.99
CA ASP A 315 5.14 28.17 -23.24
C ASP A 315 3.86 28.78 -23.85
N GLU A 316 3.97 30.05 -24.25
CA GLU A 316 2.85 30.85 -24.75
C GLU A 316 2.21 30.30 -26.03
N GLU A 317 3.01 29.66 -26.91
CA GLU A 317 2.55 29.05 -28.16
C GLU A 317 1.47 27.98 -27.93
N ASN A 318 1.54 27.28 -26.80
CA ASN A 318 0.61 26.22 -26.41
C ASN A 318 -0.45 26.68 -25.38
N SER A 319 -0.58 28.00 -25.14
CA SER A 319 -1.51 28.56 -24.14
C SER A 319 -2.97 28.11 -24.33
N HIS A 320 -3.40 27.96 -25.58
CA HIS A 320 -4.72 27.43 -25.91
C HIS A 320 -4.93 25.97 -25.44
N ILE A 321 -3.90 25.13 -25.57
CA ILE A 321 -3.91 23.73 -25.09
C ILE A 321 -4.00 23.70 -23.57
N TYR A 322 -3.24 24.56 -22.88
CA TYR A 322 -3.27 24.62 -21.40
C TYR A 322 -4.61 25.12 -20.86
N SER A 323 -5.29 25.99 -21.60
CA SER A 323 -6.65 26.42 -21.29
C SER A 323 -7.64 25.27 -21.44
N GLU A 324 -7.53 24.45 -22.50
CA GLU A 324 -8.34 23.24 -22.68
C GLU A 324 -8.06 22.17 -21.61
N ILE A 325 -6.81 22.01 -21.18
CA ILE A 325 -6.48 21.13 -20.05
C ILE A 325 -7.19 21.59 -18.78
N ASN A 326 -7.28 22.90 -18.54
CA ASN A 326 -8.02 23.41 -17.39
C ASN A 326 -9.53 23.15 -17.52
N TYR A 327 -10.10 23.18 -18.73
CA TYR A 327 -11.49 22.79 -18.98
C TYR A 327 -11.71 21.29 -18.72
N LEU A 328 -10.84 20.43 -19.24
CA LEU A 328 -10.85 18.99 -18.97
C LEU A 328 -10.65 18.70 -17.48
N ARG A 329 -9.84 19.49 -16.76
CA ARG A 329 -9.70 19.40 -15.29
C ARG A 329 -11.01 19.68 -14.58
N GLN A 330 -11.75 20.70 -15.02
CA GLN A 330 -13.06 21.01 -14.46
C GLN A 330 -14.06 19.89 -14.74
N PHE A 331 -14.03 19.31 -15.94
CA PHE A 331 -14.83 18.14 -16.27
C PHE A 331 -14.43 16.92 -15.43
N ARG A 332 -13.14 16.61 -15.29
CA ARG A 332 -12.63 15.57 -14.37
C ARG A 332 -13.19 15.79 -12.98
N ASN A 333 -13.13 17.02 -12.47
CA ASN A 333 -13.68 17.36 -11.16
C ASN A 333 -15.21 17.13 -11.13
N LYS A 334 -15.96 17.52 -12.16
CA LYS A 334 -17.40 17.26 -12.26
C LYS A 334 -17.70 15.76 -12.31
N LEU A 335 -16.98 14.99 -13.13
CA LEU A 335 -17.12 13.55 -13.31
C LEU A 335 -16.80 12.79 -12.02
N VAL A 336 -15.76 13.23 -11.29
CA VAL A 336 -15.33 12.64 -10.02
C VAL A 336 -16.28 13.05 -8.89
N HIS A 337 -16.65 14.32 -8.76
CA HIS A 337 -17.45 14.81 -7.62
C HIS A 337 -18.96 14.63 -7.77
N LYS A 338 -19.49 14.50 -9.01
CA LYS A 338 -20.91 14.33 -9.31
C LYS A 338 -21.12 13.39 -10.51
N PRO A 339 -20.69 12.11 -10.43
CA PRO A 339 -20.74 11.18 -11.57
C PRO A 339 -22.15 11.00 -12.12
N THR A 340 -23.17 11.01 -11.26
CA THR A 340 -24.59 10.90 -11.67
C THR A 340 -25.14 12.11 -12.42
N SER A 341 -24.43 13.25 -12.40
CA SER A 341 -24.80 14.47 -13.13
C SER A 341 -24.16 14.57 -14.52
N VAL A 342 -23.35 13.57 -14.90
CA VAL A 342 -22.62 13.52 -16.16
C VAL A 342 -23.16 12.36 -16.98
N SER A 343 -23.61 12.63 -18.21
CA SER A 343 -24.08 11.57 -19.08
C SER A 343 -22.92 10.74 -19.64
N ASN A 344 -23.21 9.51 -20.05
CA ASN A 344 -22.23 8.69 -20.78
C ASN A 344 -21.76 9.38 -22.07
N ASP A 345 -22.66 10.06 -22.79
CA ASP A 345 -22.30 10.82 -24.00
C ASP A 345 -21.36 12.00 -23.70
N GLU A 346 -21.57 12.69 -22.57
CA GLU A 346 -20.68 13.76 -22.10
C GLU A 346 -19.30 13.17 -21.77
N THR A 347 -19.24 12.00 -21.14
CA THR A 347 -17.99 11.32 -20.81
C THR A 347 -17.23 10.86 -22.06
N ILE A 348 -17.92 10.28 -23.05
CA ILE A 348 -17.32 9.87 -24.33
C ILE A 348 -16.74 11.10 -25.05
N ARG A 349 -17.51 12.18 -25.16
CA ARG A 349 -17.06 13.42 -25.82
C ARG A 349 -15.82 14.01 -25.14
N MET A 350 -15.83 14.06 -23.81
CA MET A 350 -14.69 14.59 -23.06
C MET A 350 -13.47 13.68 -23.12
N THR A 351 -13.68 12.36 -23.21
CA THR A 351 -12.60 11.38 -23.43
C THR A 351 -11.94 11.58 -24.80
N GLU A 352 -12.71 11.82 -25.86
CA GLU A 352 -12.16 12.14 -27.18
C GLU A 352 -11.44 13.49 -27.18
N ASN A 353 -11.98 14.51 -26.50
CA ASN A 353 -11.28 15.78 -26.35
C ASN A 353 -9.91 15.61 -25.64
N LEU A 354 -9.88 14.82 -24.56
CA LEU A 354 -8.66 14.49 -23.84
C LEU A 354 -7.63 13.76 -24.72
N LYS A 355 -8.06 12.81 -25.55
CA LYS A 355 -7.18 12.13 -26.52
C LYS A 355 -6.59 13.11 -27.55
N ASN A 356 -7.39 14.08 -28.02
CA ASN A 356 -6.91 15.08 -28.97
C ASN A 356 -5.88 16.02 -28.32
N VAL A 357 -6.12 16.46 -27.09
CA VAL A 357 -5.15 17.25 -26.32
C VAL A 357 -3.84 16.47 -26.13
N LEU A 358 -3.90 15.18 -25.79
CA LEU A 358 -2.71 14.33 -25.67
C LEU A 358 -1.91 14.24 -26.98
N LYS A 359 -2.59 14.16 -28.14
CA LYS A 359 -1.94 14.15 -29.46
C LYS A 359 -1.27 15.47 -29.82
N LEU A 360 -1.75 16.60 -29.30
CA LEU A 360 -1.16 17.91 -29.54
C LEU A 360 0.05 18.19 -28.63
N LEU A 361 0.19 17.42 -27.54
CA LEU A 361 1.27 17.57 -26.56
C LEU A 361 2.46 16.63 -26.81
N GLY A 362 2.24 15.52 -27.53
CA GLY A 362 3.27 14.61 -28.01
C GLY A 362 3.74 15.01 -29.39
#